data_AF-A0A821HYI6-F1
#
_entry.id   AF-A0A821HYI6-F1
#
_cell.length_a   1.000
_cell.length_b   1.000
_cell.length_c   1.000
_cell.angle_alpha   90.00
_cell.angle_beta   90.00
_cell.angle_gamma   90.00
#
_symmetry.space_group_name_H-M   'P 1'
#
loop_
_entity.id
_entity.type
_entity.pdbx_description
1 polymer ?
#
loop_
_entity_poly.entity_id
_entity_poly.type
_entity_poly.pdbx_seq_one_letter_code
_entity_poly.pdbx_strand_id
1 'polypeptide(L)'
;MPVNISGTTLLATTAQQGAGLVNAFQLIQATTIISPSELALNDSIRQASSYTIEVTNIGNETVTYNINHSGAALATGLRKENDMLLAQPLYSADYAVSST
;
A
#
# COMPACT_ATOMS: atom_id res chain seq x y z
N MET A 1 5.46 4.70 -7.89
CA MET A 1 6.51 3.86 -7.28
C MET A 1 6.45 3.97 -5.77
N PRO A 2 6.64 2.87 -5.02
CA PRO A 2 6.67 2.95 -3.57
C PRO A 2 7.81 3.84 -3.04
N VAL A 3 7.59 4.49 -1.90
CA VAL A 3 8.56 5.36 -1.23
C VAL A 3 8.94 4.79 0.13
N ASN A 4 10.21 4.95 0.51
CA ASN A 4 10.72 4.52 1.81
C ASN A 4 10.47 5.60 2.87
N ILE A 5 10.31 5.17 4.13
CA ILE A 5 10.35 6.08 5.27
C ILE A 5 11.78 6.58 5.44
N SER A 6 11.94 7.90 5.58
CA SER A 6 13.25 8.55 5.67
C SER A 6 14.13 7.91 6.75
N GLY A 7 15.36 7.56 6.40
CA GLY A 7 16.33 6.91 7.31
C GLY A 7 16.10 5.42 7.53
N THR A 8 15.18 4.78 6.81
CA THR A 8 14.91 3.33 6.92
C THR A 8 14.86 2.65 5.55
N THR A 9 14.86 1.32 5.54
CA THR A 9 14.61 0.50 4.34
C THR A 9 13.15 0.09 4.18
N LEU A 10 12.27 0.53 5.09
CA LEU A 10 10.86 0.16 5.09
C LEU A 10 10.07 1.04 4.12
N LEU A 11 9.18 0.42 3.34
CA LEU A 11 8.18 1.15 2.56
C LEU A 11 7.23 1.90 3.51
N ALA A 12 6.89 3.14 3.17
CA ALA A 12 5.87 3.90 3.87
C ALA A 12 4.50 3.21 3.79
N THR A 13 3.62 3.46 4.75
CA THR A 13 2.30 2.79 4.76
C THR A 13 1.48 3.23 3.54
N THR A 14 0.59 2.36 3.02
CA THR A 14 -0.31 2.75 1.91
C THR A 14 -1.21 3.93 2.28
N ALA A 15 -1.52 4.11 3.57
CA ALA A 15 -2.21 5.31 4.06
C ALA A 15 -1.39 6.61 3.91
N GLN A 16 -0.05 6.51 3.92
CA GLN A 16 0.84 7.66 3.73
C GLN A 16 1.24 7.86 2.26
N GLN A 17 1.62 6.79 1.56
CA GLN A 17 2.13 6.89 0.18
C GLN A 17 1.07 6.70 -0.92
N GLY A 18 -0.14 6.23 -0.57
CA GLY A 18 -1.15 5.83 -1.54
C GLY A 18 -0.62 4.75 -2.50
N ALA A 19 -0.86 4.94 -3.80
CA ALA A 19 -0.28 4.13 -4.87
C ALA A 19 1.21 4.46 -5.17
N GLY A 20 1.81 5.35 -4.38
CA GLY A 20 3.19 5.80 -4.50
C GLY A 20 3.35 7.05 -5.37
N LEU A 21 4.60 7.38 -5.69
CA LEU A 21 4.94 8.57 -6.46
C LEU A 21 4.45 8.47 -7.91
N VAL A 22 3.80 9.53 -8.38
CA VAL A 22 3.31 9.68 -9.76
C VAL A 22 4.49 9.85 -10.73
N ASN A 23 4.45 9.14 -11.85
CA ASN A 23 5.39 9.30 -12.94
C ASN A 23 4.63 9.67 -14.24
N ALA A 24 4.56 10.97 -14.54
CA ALA A 24 3.81 11.48 -15.69
C ALA A 24 4.36 10.98 -17.03
N PHE A 25 5.68 10.83 -17.15
CA PHE A 25 6.31 10.35 -18.38
C PHE A 25 6.00 8.88 -18.67
N GLN A 26 5.96 8.03 -17.64
CA GLN A 26 5.51 6.65 -17.79
C GLN A 26 4.00 6.57 -18.03
N LEU A 27 3.21 7.45 -17.40
CA LEU A 27 1.76 7.46 -17.52
C LEU A 27 1.29 7.67 -18.97
N ILE A 28 1.90 8.61 -19.71
CA ILE A 28 1.52 8.88 -21.11
C ILE A 28 1.84 7.73 -22.08
N GLN A 29 2.69 6.79 -21.67
CA GLN A 29 3.09 5.62 -22.46
C GLN A 29 2.46 4.32 -21.92
N ALA A 30 1.67 4.40 -20.84
CA ALA A 30 1.12 3.23 -20.19
C ALA A 30 0.05 2.56 -21.06
N THR A 31 0.19 1.25 -21.26
CA THR A 31 -0.78 0.40 -21.97
C THR A 31 -1.55 -0.52 -21.03
N THR A 32 -1.29 -0.45 -19.73
CA THR A 32 -1.95 -1.27 -18.70
C THR A 32 -2.67 -0.37 -17.71
N ILE A 33 -3.94 -0.66 -17.48
CA ILE A 33 -4.78 -0.03 -16.45
C ILE A 33 -5.08 -1.07 -15.39
N ILE A 34 -5.01 -0.68 -14.11
CA ILE A 34 -5.33 -1.54 -12.97
C ILE A 34 -6.44 -0.87 -12.16
N SER A 35 -7.47 -1.64 -11.78
CA SER A 35 -8.60 -1.16 -10.99
C SER A 35 -9.03 -2.22 -9.95
N PRO A 36 -9.47 -1.83 -8.74
CA PRO A 36 -9.45 -0.48 -8.20
C PRO A 36 -8.01 -0.02 -7.88
N SER A 37 -7.82 1.29 -7.66
CA SER A 37 -6.50 1.85 -7.30
C SER A 37 -6.03 1.47 -5.89
N GLU A 38 -6.94 1.01 -5.04
CA GLU A 38 -6.68 0.60 -3.66
C GLU A 38 -7.66 -0.49 -3.22
N LEU A 39 -7.25 -1.26 -2.20
CA LEU A 39 -8.10 -2.25 -1.53
C LEU A 39 -8.25 -1.88 -0.05
N ALA A 40 -9.47 -1.58 0.38
CA ALA A 40 -9.78 -1.25 1.77
C ALA A 40 -10.03 -2.53 2.60
N LEU A 41 -8.95 -3.26 2.91
CA LEU A 41 -9.03 -4.60 3.52
C LEU A 41 -9.65 -4.64 4.93
N ASN A 42 -9.59 -3.52 5.66
CA ASN A 42 -10.08 -3.39 7.04
C ASN A 42 -11.33 -2.49 7.15
N ASP A 43 -12.13 -2.40 6.09
CA ASP A 43 -13.40 -1.67 6.15
C ASP A 43 -14.44 -2.48 6.96
N SER A 44 -14.78 -2.03 8.17
CA SER A 44 -15.74 -2.73 9.05
C SER A 44 -17.17 -2.77 8.51
N ILE A 45 -17.51 -1.93 7.52
CA ILE A 45 -18.86 -1.85 6.92
C ILE A 45 -18.92 -2.65 5.61
N ARG A 46 -17.83 -2.66 4.83
CA ARG A 46 -17.78 -3.27 3.49
C ARG A 46 -16.76 -4.41 3.38
N GLN A 47 -16.42 -5.04 4.50
CA GLN A 47 -15.50 -6.17 4.52
C GLN A 47 -16.00 -7.28 3.58
N ALA A 48 -15.19 -7.64 2.60
CA ALA A 48 -15.48 -8.72 1.66
C ALA A 48 -14.59 -9.93 1.93
N SER A 49 -15.11 -11.13 1.65
CA SER A 49 -14.33 -12.37 1.72
C SER A 49 -13.33 -12.51 0.57
N SER A 50 -13.55 -11.77 -0.53
CA SER A 50 -12.64 -11.68 -1.66
C SER A 50 -12.63 -10.26 -2.23
N TYR A 51 -11.50 -9.90 -2.84
CA TYR A 51 -11.32 -8.63 -3.54
C TYR A 51 -10.93 -8.92 -4.98
N THR A 52 -11.50 -8.18 -5.92
CA THR A 52 -11.20 -8.32 -7.36
C THR A 52 -10.25 -7.22 -7.80
N ILE A 53 -9.19 -7.60 -8.49
CA ILE A 53 -8.28 -6.70 -9.20
C ILE A 53 -8.48 -6.97 -10.69
N GLU A 54 -8.85 -5.93 -11.42
CA GLU A 54 -8.95 -5.95 -12.88
C GLU A 54 -7.66 -5.38 -13.49
N VAL A 55 -7.09 -6.11 -14.43
CA VAL A 55 -5.92 -5.69 -15.21
C VAL A 55 -6.33 -5.62 -16.68
N THR A 56 -6.37 -4.42 -17.22
CA THR A 56 -6.78 -4.15 -18.60
C THR A 56 -5.57 -3.78 -19.44
N ASN A 57 -5.32 -4.55 -20.50
CA ASN A 57 -4.37 -4.17 -21.54
C ASN A 57 -5.10 -3.36 -22.62
N ILE A 58 -4.73 -2.10 -22.80
CA ILE A 58 -5.24 -1.21 -23.85
C ILE A 58 -4.25 -1.05 -25.02
N GLY A 59 -3.12 -1.74 -24.98
CA GLY A 59 -2.15 -1.78 -26.06
C GLY A 59 -2.56 -2.73 -27.19
N ASN A 60 -1.79 -2.70 -28.27
CA ASN A 60 -2.08 -3.49 -29.48
C ASN A 60 -1.44 -4.89 -29.47
N GLU A 61 -0.65 -5.20 -28.44
CA GLU A 61 0.13 -6.44 -28.32
C GLU A 61 -0.36 -7.27 -27.13
N THR A 62 -0.25 -8.60 -27.23
CA THR A 62 -0.55 -9.51 -26.11
C THR A 62 0.53 -9.41 -25.03
N VAL A 63 0.10 -9.32 -23.76
CA VAL A 63 0.99 -9.16 -22.59
C VAL A 63 0.70 -10.23 -21.55
N THR A 64 1.76 -10.84 -21.01
CA THR A 64 1.70 -11.75 -19.85
C THR A 64 2.07 -10.97 -18.59
N TYR A 65 1.23 -11.02 -17.56
CA TYR A 65 1.43 -10.30 -16.30
C TYR A 65 1.88 -11.24 -15.18
N ASN A 66 2.80 -10.77 -14.33
CA ASN A 66 3.18 -11.42 -13.07
C ASN A 66 2.75 -10.52 -11.91
N ILE A 67 1.98 -11.05 -10.97
CA ILE A 67 1.44 -10.30 -9.84
C ILE A 67 2.15 -10.78 -8.56
N ASN A 68 2.73 -9.84 -7.83
CA ASN A 68 3.44 -10.06 -6.57
C ASN A 68 3.00 -9.03 -5.52
N HIS A 69 3.22 -9.34 -4.25
CA HIS A 69 2.94 -8.44 -3.13
C HIS A 69 4.23 -8.09 -2.39
N SER A 70 4.35 -6.83 -1.97
CA SER A 70 5.40 -6.34 -1.07
C SER A 70 4.74 -5.60 0.08
N GLY A 71 5.01 -6.06 1.31
CA GLY A 71 4.48 -5.45 2.52
C GLY A 71 5.11 -4.08 2.80
N ALA A 72 4.34 -3.19 3.41
CA ALA A 72 4.79 -1.90 3.90
C ALA A 72 4.84 -1.88 5.44
N ALA A 73 5.47 -0.84 6.01
CA ALA A 73 5.49 -0.67 7.45
C ALA A 73 4.08 -0.55 8.05
N LEU A 74 3.93 -1.00 9.29
CA LEU A 74 2.88 -0.53 10.19
C LEU A 74 3.25 0.88 10.66
N ALA A 75 2.28 1.79 10.72
CA ALA A 75 2.42 3.07 11.43
C ALA A 75 1.40 3.15 12.55
N THR A 76 1.87 3.36 13.78
CA THR A 76 0.99 3.61 14.94
C THR A 76 1.24 4.99 15.51
N GLY A 77 0.15 5.71 15.76
CA GLY A 77 0.18 6.97 16.51
C GLY A 77 -0.05 6.77 18.01
N LEU A 78 -0.16 5.52 18.48
CA LEU A 78 -0.46 5.19 19.87
C LEU A 78 0.75 4.58 20.54
N ARG A 79 1.01 4.99 21.78
CA ARG A 79 1.93 4.31 22.68
C ARG A 79 1.40 2.94 23.04
N LYS A 80 2.24 1.92 22.91
CA LYS A 80 1.89 0.53 23.25
C LYS A 80 1.40 0.39 24.69
N GLU A 81 1.93 1.19 25.62
CA GLU A 81 1.69 0.99 27.05
C GLU A 81 0.33 1.50 27.54
N ASN A 82 -0.21 2.55 26.91
CA ASN A 82 -1.34 3.29 27.48
C ASN A 82 -2.22 4.01 26.45
N ASP A 83 -2.09 3.68 25.16
CA ASP A 83 -2.85 4.27 24.05
C ASP A 83 -2.82 5.81 24.00
N MET A 84 -1.84 6.44 24.62
CA MET A 84 -1.64 7.88 24.47
C MET A 84 -1.09 8.19 23.08
N LEU A 85 -1.53 9.32 22.52
CA LEU A 85 -1.05 9.81 21.24
C LEU A 85 0.46 10.10 21.29
N LEU A 86 1.17 9.64 20.27
CA LEU A 86 2.56 9.94 19.99
C LEU A 86 2.67 11.24 19.19
N ALA A 87 3.72 12.01 19.45
CA ALA A 87 4.03 13.23 18.70
C ALA A 87 4.42 12.93 17.23
N GLN A 88 4.93 11.71 16.97
CA GLN A 88 5.23 11.21 15.64
C GLN A 88 4.84 9.74 15.54
N PRO A 89 4.41 9.24 14.37
CA PRO A 89 4.11 7.82 14.20
C PRO A 89 5.34 6.96 14.46
N LEU A 90 5.15 5.83 15.16
CA LEU A 90 6.14 4.77 15.23
C LEU A 90 5.93 3.82 14.06
N TYR A 91 7.02 3.51 13.35
CA TYR A 91 7.01 2.57 12.22
C TYR A 91 7.64 1.24 12.59
N SER A 92 7.01 0.13 12.18
CA SER A 92 7.50 -1.24 12.43
C SER A 92 7.32 -2.12 11.20
N ALA A 93 8.25 -3.05 10.98
CA ALA A 93 8.10 -4.12 9.99
C ALA A 93 7.15 -5.23 10.49
N ASP A 94 7.08 -5.41 11.81
CA ASP A 94 6.24 -6.43 12.45
C ASP A 94 4.89 -5.85 12.85
N TYR A 95 3.82 -6.47 12.35
CA TYR A 95 2.44 -6.23 12.80
C TYR A 95 2.20 -6.78 14.23
N ALA A 96 3.00 -7.76 14.67
CA ALA A 96 2.73 -8.59 15.85
C ALA A 96 3.34 -8.10 17.18
N VAL A 97 4.09 -7.00 17.22
CA VAL A 97 4.65 -6.49 18.50
C VAL A 97 3.62 -5.68 19.33
N SER A 98 2.41 -5.48 18.80
CA SER A 98 1.30 -4.85 19.52
C SER A 98 0.47 -5.81 20.38
N SER A 99 0.72 -7.12 20.34
CA SER A 99 -0.07 -8.12 21.09
C SER A 99 0.82 -9.01 21.95
N THR A 100 1.31 -8.46 23.07
CA THR A 100 1.49 -9.16 24.36
C THR A 100 1.64 -8.10 25.43
#